data_AF-A0A528MXJ1-F1
#
_entry.id   AF-A0A528MXJ1-F1
#
_cell.length_a   1.000
_cell.length_b   1.000
_cell.length_c   1.000
_cell.angle_alpha   90.00
_cell.angle_beta   90.00
_cell.angle_gamma   90.00
#
_symmetry.space_group_name_H-M   'P 1'
#
loop_
_entity.id
_entity.type
_entity.pdbx_description
1 polymer ?
#
loop_
_entity_poly.entity_id
_entity_poly.type
_entity_poly.pdbx_seq_one_letter_code
_entity_poly.pdbx_strand_id
1 'polypeptide(L)'
;AALIGKSVSRVDGRLKVTGAATYAAEFEVANLAYAAVVRSIVANGRIAAIDTAEAERAPSVIAVVTHRNAPRLAYQPHKGLPDAAVGERLHVLQDDRVTHQGQPIALVVADTLEQAVHAAEVVRVTYRNEAAATDMESVDPVQPTGKPAEWEMRR
;
A
#
# COMPACT_ATOMS: atom_id res chain seq x y z
N ALA A 1 -13.17 44.29 -1.47
CA ALA A 1 -14.54 43.77 -1.21
C ALA A 1 -14.45 42.32 -0.75
N ALA A 2 -15.24 41.89 0.23
CA ALA A 2 -15.20 40.52 0.76
C ALA A 2 -15.78 39.50 -0.24
N LEU A 3 -15.09 38.37 -0.43
CA LEU A 3 -15.45 37.30 -1.38
C LEU A 3 -16.40 36.24 -0.78
N ILE A 4 -16.70 36.34 0.53
CA ILE A 4 -17.56 35.39 1.24
C ILE A 4 -18.98 35.45 0.65
N GLY A 5 -19.53 34.28 0.30
CA GLY A 5 -20.89 34.13 -0.24
C GLY A 5 -21.05 34.45 -1.73
N LYS A 6 -19.96 34.64 -2.48
CA LYS A 6 -20.01 34.91 -3.92
C LYS A 6 -19.75 33.64 -4.74
N SER A 7 -20.47 33.48 -5.85
CA SER A 7 -20.26 32.40 -6.84
C SER A 7 -19.03 32.67 -7.70
N VAL A 8 -17.84 32.57 -7.10
CA VAL A 8 -16.57 32.75 -7.80
C VAL A 8 -16.12 31.43 -8.43
N SER A 9 -15.51 31.53 -9.62
CA SER A 9 -14.88 30.37 -10.25
C SER A 9 -13.68 29.91 -9.43
N ARG A 10 -13.48 28.59 -9.35
CA ARG A 10 -12.31 28.01 -8.69
C ARG A 10 -11.02 28.41 -9.40
N VAL A 11 -9.98 28.71 -8.63
CA VAL A 11 -8.65 29.08 -9.14
C VAL A 11 -8.05 28.02 -10.07
N ASP A 12 -8.29 26.74 -9.78
CA ASP A 12 -7.82 25.60 -10.56
C ASP A 12 -8.84 25.11 -11.62
N GLY A 13 -10.02 25.74 -11.68
CA GLY A 13 -11.16 25.26 -12.46
C GLY A 13 -10.86 25.17 -13.95
N ARG A 14 -10.31 26.24 -14.54
CA ARG A 14 -10.00 26.28 -15.98
C ARG A 14 -9.00 25.17 -16.36
N LEU A 15 -7.91 25.04 -15.60
CA LEU A 15 -6.88 24.03 -15.89
C LEU A 15 -7.44 22.61 -15.86
N LYS A 16 -8.30 22.30 -14.90
CA LYS A 16 -8.92 20.97 -14.79
C LYS A 16 -9.89 20.66 -15.92
N VAL A 17 -10.73 21.62 -16.31
CA VAL A 17 -11.73 21.39 -17.38
C VAL A 17 -11.12 21.41 -18.79
N THR A 18 -9.92 21.96 -18.95
CA THR A 18 -9.19 21.94 -20.23
C THR A 18 -8.16 20.82 -20.34
N GLY A 19 -7.96 20.00 -19.28
CA GLY A 19 -6.89 19.01 -19.24
C GLY A 19 -5.48 19.61 -19.14
N ALA A 20 -5.36 20.87 -18.71
CA ALA A 20 -4.07 21.54 -18.54
C ALA A 20 -3.53 21.46 -17.10
N ALA A 21 -4.27 20.83 -16.19
CA ALA A 21 -3.78 20.56 -14.84
C ALA A 21 -2.92 19.29 -14.85
N THR A 22 -1.67 19.42 -14.43
CA THR A 22 -0.73 18.29 -14.29
C THR A 22 -1.05 17.47 -13.03
N TYR A 23 -1.13 16.15 -13.17
CA TYR A 23 -1.29 15.18 -12.10
C TYR A 23 0.01 14.43 -11.83
N ALA A 24 0.05 13.64 -10.74
CA ALA A 24 1.27 12.98 -10.27
C ALA A 24 2.03 12.18 -11.34
N ALA A 25 1.32 11.54 -12.28
CA ALA A 25 1.90 10.73 -13.34
C ALA A 25 2.48 11.53 -14.52
N GLU A 26 2.23 12.84 -14.59
CA GLU A 26 2.63 13.71 -15.70
C GLU A 26 3.87 14.57 -15.36
N PHE A 27 4.37 14.47 -14.13
CA PHE A 27 5.63 15.12 -13.76
C PHE A 27 6.81 14.32 -14.29
N GLU A 28 7.63 14.96 -15.11
CA GLU A 28 8.89 14.36 -15.58
C GLU A 28 9.92 14.32 -14.45
N VAL A 29 10.44 13.12 -14.18
CA VAL A 29 11.50 12.89 -13.19
C VAL A 29 12.65 12.20 -13.90
N ALA A 30 13.86 12.76 -13.77
CA ALA A 30 15.05 12.14 -14.34
C ALA A 30 15.34 10.79 -13.67
N ASN A 31 15.71 9.77 -14.46
CA ASN A 31 15.99 8.41 -13.99
C ASN A 31 14.82 7.78 -13.22
N LEU A 32 13.58 8.01 -13.67
CA LEU A 32 12.38 7.45 -13.05
C LEU A 32 12.32 5.93 -13.25
N ALA A 33 12.25 5.19 -12.16
CA ALA A 33 11.87 3.78 -12.17
C ALA A 33 10.37 3.63 -11.87
N TYR A 34 9.77 2.59 -12.42
CA TYR A 34 8.37 2.22 -12.22
C TYR A 34 8.27 0.98 -11.35
N ALA A 35 7.19 0.87 -10.60
CA ALA A 35 6.97 -0.29 -9.75
C ALA A 35 5.54 -0.83 -9.88
N ALA A 36 5.42 -2.16 -9.93
CA ALA A 36 4.16 -2.88 -9.94
C ALA A 36 4.05 -3.75 -8.69
N VAL A 37 2.88 -3.70 -8.06
CA VAL A 37 2.60 -4.42 -6.81
C VAL A 37 2.01 -5.79 -7.14
N VAL A 38 2.65 -6.86 -6.66
CA VAL A 38 2.05 -8.19 -6.62
C VAL A 38 1.18 -8.26 -5.37
N ARG A 39 -0.09 -8.67 -5.55
CA ARG A 39 -1.09 -8.69 -4.48
C ARG A 39 -1.50 -10.11 -4.11
N SER A 40 -1.82 -10.32 -2.84
CA SER A 40 -2.37 -11.58 -2.37
C SER A 40 -3.72 -11.90 -3.02
N ILE A 41 -3.90 -13.17 -3.35
CA ILE A 41 -5.18 -13.72 -3.85
C ILE A 41 -6.00 -14.38 -2.73
N VAL A 42 -5.46 -14.48 -1.51
CA VAL A 42 -6.12 -15.15 -0.37
C VAL A 42 -6.49 -14.11 0.70
N ALA A 43 -7.59 -14.37 1.42
CA ALA A 43 -8.12 -13.44 2.42
C ALA A 43 -7.39 -13.55 3.77
N ASN A 44 -6.88 -14.72 4.14
CA ASN A 44 -6.09 -14.93 5.35
C ASN A 44 -5.14 -16.12 5.16
N GLY A 45 -3.95 -16.04 5.76
CA GLY A 45 -3.00 -17.14 5.78
C GLY A 45 -1.54 -16.70 5.77
N ARG A 46 -0.69 -17.54 5.19
CA ARG A 46 0.75 -17.28 5.04
C ARG A 46 1.27 -17.64 3.66
N ILE A 47 2.25 -16.90 3.17
CA ILE A 47 3.03 -17.23 1.97
C ILE A 47 3.88 -18.48 2.29
N ALA A 48 3.55 -19.61 1.68
CA ALA A 48 4.34 -20.84 1.78
C ALA A 48 5.61 -20.75 0.95
N ALA A 49 5.48 -20.29 -0.29
CA ALA A 49 6.60 -20.03 -1.18
C ALA A 49 6.30 -18.85 -2.10
N ILE A 50 7.35 -18.12 -2.47
CA ILE A 50 7.33 -17.08 -3.49
C ILE A 50 8.53 -17.30 -4.40
N ASP A 51 8.26 -17.44 -5.69
CA ASP A 51 9.24 -17.60 -6.76
C ASP A 51 9.22 -16.34 -7.64
N THR A 52 10.34 -15.62 -7.62
CA THR A 52 10.58 -14.37 -8.33
C THR A 52 11.56 -14.54 -9.49
N ALA A 53 12.08 -15.75 -9.72
CA ALA A 53 13.21 -15.94 -10.62
C ALA A 53 12.90 -15.56 -12.08
N GLU A 54 11.67 -15.80 -12.54
CA GLU A 54 11.23 -15.41 -13.88
C GLU A 54 11.15 -13.89 -14.01
N ALA A 55 10.56 -13.21 -13.03
CA ALA A 55 10.45 -11.75 -12.97
C ALA A 55 11.83 -11.07 -12.89
N GLU A 56 12.73 -11.58 -12.06
CA GLU A 56 14.10 -11.04 -11.91
C GLU A 56 14.93 -11.15 -13.19
N ARG A 57 14.61 -12.09 -14.08
CA ARG A 57 15.27 -12.27 -15.38
C ARG A 57 14.60 -11.50 -16.52
N ALA A 58 13.46 -10.87 -16.28
CA ALA A 58 12.75 -10.14 -17.32
C ALA A 58 13.52 -8.86 -17.73
N PRO A 59 13.43 -8.44 -19.00
CA PRO A 59 14.11 -7.24 -19.49
C PRO A 59 13.78 -6.01 -18.66
N SER A 60 14.80 -5.18 -18.39
CA SER A 60 14.66 -3.90 -17.67
C SER A 60 14.14 -3.99 -16.23
N VAL A 61 14.04 -5.19 -15.64
CA VAL A 61 13.75 -5.34 -14.21
C VAL A 61 14.99 -5.00 -13.40
N ILE A 62 14.83 -4.06 -12.47
CA ILE A 62 15.88 -3.56 -11.57
C ILE A 62 15.90 -4.40 -10.28
N ALA A 63 14.73 -4.68 -9.72
CA ALA A 63 14.61 -5.41 -8.45
C ALA A 63 13.23 -6.06 -8.29
N VAL A 64 13.19 -7.19 -7.58
CA VAL A 64 11.96 -7.76 -7.02
C VAL A 64 12.09 -7.78 -5.49
N VAL A 65 11.23 -7.01 -4.82
CA VAL A 65 11.24 -6.85 -3.37
C VAL A 65 10.11 -7.69 -2.77
N THR A 66 10.45 -8.53 -1.79
CA THR A 66 9.53 -9.41 -1.06
C THR A 66 9.82 -9.29 0.44
N HIS A 67 9.06 -10.00 1.28
CA HIS A 67 9.36 -10.11 2.70
C HIS A 67 10.74 -10.69 3.04
N ARG A 68 11.42 -11.32 2.07
CA ARG A 68 12.73 -11.94 2.26
C ARG A 68 13.89 -10.95 2.17
N ASN A 69 13.74 -9.87 1.39
CA ASN A 69 14.81 -8.92 1.10
C ASN A 69 14.42 -7.45 1.33
N ALA A 70 13.15 -7.16 1.65
CA ALA A 70 12.73 -5.81 2.00
C ALA A 70 13.53 -5.28 3.20
N PRO A 71 13.95 -4.00 3.17
CA PRO A 71 14.53 -3.35 4.33
C PRO A 71 13.60 -3.47 5.54
N ARG A 72 14.18 -3.75 6.70
CA ARG A 72 13.44 -3.73 7.96
C ARG A 72 13.11 -2.30 8.30
N LEU A 73 11.81 -1.99 8.30
CA LEU A 73 11.32 -0.67 8.63
C LEU A 73 11.15 -0.58 10.15
N ALA A 74 11.41 0.61 10.71
CA ALA A 74 11.27 0.89 12.14
C ALA A 74 9.78 1.00 12.55
N TYR A 75 9.03 -0.08 12.31
CA TYR A 75 7.66 -0.20 12.71
C TYR A 75 7.57 -0.45 14.22
N GLN A 76 6.62 0.20 14.88
CA GLN A 76 6.29 -0.12 16.26
C GLN A 76 5.42 -1.40 16.30
N PRO A 77 5.41 -2.14 17.42
CA PRO A 77 4.50 -3.26 17.61
C PRO A 77 3.06 -2.85 17.36
N HIS A 78 2.28 -3.72 16.71
CA HIS A 78 0.85 -3.50 16.51
C HIS A 78 0.18 -3.22 17.85
N LYS A 79 -0.41 -2.03 17.98
CA LYS A 79 -1.37 -1.73 19.04
C LYS A 79 -2.75 -2.05 18.46
N GLY A 80 -3.64 -2.62 19.27
CA GLY A 80 -4.98 -3.03 18.81
C GLY A 80 -5.88 -1.90 18.31
N LEU A 81 -5.48 -0.63 18.46
CA LEU A 81 -6.26 0.53 17.99
C LEU A 81 -5.46 1.31 16.94
N PRO A 82 -6.13 1.89 15.94
CA PRO A 82 -5.56 2.91 15.09
C PRO A 82 -5.15 4.10 15.96
N ASP A 83 -3.85 4.20 16.23
CA ASP A 83 -3.29 5.36 16.90
C ASP A 83 -3.25 6.50 15.88
N ALA A 84 -4.12 7.50 16.03
CA ALA A 84 -4.22 8.62 15.10
C ALA A 84 -2.90 9.42 14.96
N ALA A 85 -1.97 9.29 15.91
CA ALA A 85 -0.64 9.88 15.83
C ALA A 85 0.36 9.00 15.05
N VAL A 86 0.10 7.70 14.91
CA VAL A 86 1.03 6.72 14.29
C VAL A 86 0.51 6.16 12.97
N GLY A 87 -0.81 6.20 12.75
CA GLY A 87 -1.53 5.49 11.71
C GLY A 87 -1.48 3.98 11.93
N GLU A 88 -2.55 3.26 11.60
CA GLU A 88 -2.41 1.82 11.33
C GLU A 88 -1.37 1.65 10.22
N ARG A 89 -0.21 1.09 10.57
CA ARG A 89 0.81 0.80 9.58
C ARG A 89 0.56 -0.61 9.11
N LEU A 90 -0.03 -0.74 7.94
CA LEU A 90 0.16 -1.94 7.12
C LEU A 90 1.66 -2.22 7.06
N HIS A 91 2.12 -3.31 7.69
CA HIS A 91 3.53 -3.70 7.67
C HIS A 91 3.83 -4.42 6.35
N VAL A 92 4.00 -3.63 5.30
CA VAL A 92 4.19 -4.14 3.93
C VAL A 92 5.54 -4.83 3.81
N LEU A 93 5.54 -6.05 3.27
CA LEU A 93 6.74 -6.85 3.00
C LEU A 93 7.65 -7.06 4.22
N GLN A 94 7.10 -7.14 5.44
CA GLN A 94 7.94 -7.40 6.63
C GLN A 94 7.92 -8.85 7.09
N ASP A 95 6.89 -9.62 6.71
CA ASP A 95 6.76 -11.03 7.02
C ASP A 95 5.94 -11.77 5.95
N ASP A 96 5.69 -13.06 6.19
CA ASP A 96 4.97 -13.95 5.28
C ASP A 96 3.44 -13.96 5.51
N ARG A 97 2.90 -13.13 6.40
CA ARG A 97 1.47 -13.18 6.77
C ARG A 97 0.61 -12.40 5.78
N VAL A 98 -0.57 -12.93 5.51
CA VAL A 98 -1.62 -12.28 4.73
C VAL A 98 -2.85 -12.15 5.63
N THR A 99 -3.35 -10.93 5.81
CA THR A 99 -4.52 -10.65 6.66
C THR A 99 -5.75 -10.19 5.86
N HIS A 100 -5.57 -9.88 4.57
CA HIS A 100 -6.66 -9.54 3.68
C HIS A 100 -6.32 -9.84 2.22
N GLN A 101 -7.36 -10.04 1.40
CA GLN A 101 -7.20 -10.15 -0.04
C GLN A 101 -6.69 -8.83 -0.60
N GLY A 102 -5.81 -8.88 -1.60
CA GLY A 102 -5.25 -7.70 -2.22
C GLY A 102 -4.03 -7.11 -1.49
N GLN A 103 -3.63 -7.69 -0.35
CA GLN A 103 -2.45 -7.24 0.40
C GLN A 103 -1.19 -7.26 -0.48
N PRO A 104 -0.35 -6.21 -0.48
CA PRO A 104 0.95 -6.23 -1.15
C PRO A 104 1.87 -7.32 -0.59
N ILE A 105 2.34 -8.22 -1.46
CA ILE A 105 3.21 -9.35 -1.08
C ILE A 105 4.56 -9.35 -1.83
N ALA A 106 4.65 -8.61 -2.93
CA ALA A 106 5.91 -8.27 -3.58
C ALA A 106 5.78 -6.94 -4.35
N LEU A 107 6.92 -6.34 -4.67
CA LEU A 107 7.04 -5.15 -5.51
C LEU A 107 8.08 -5.42 -6.60
N VAL A 108 7.70 -5.33 -7.86
CA VAL A 108 8.61 -5.45 -9.00
C VAL A 108 8.94 -4.04 -9.48
N VAL A 109 10.23 -3.72 -9.62
CA VAL A 109 10.74 -2.41 -10.04
C VAL A 109 11.45 -2.55 -11.37
N ALA A 110 11.14 -1.68 -12.34
CA ALA A 110 11.71 -1.71 -13.69
C ALA A 110 11.86 -0.31 -14.30
N ASP A 111 12.58 -0.21 -15.43
CA ASP A 111 12.77 1.06 -16.15
C ASP A 111 11.51 1.58 -16.84
N THR A 112 10.52 0.73 -17.11
CA THR A 112 9.22 1.12 -17.69
C THR A 112 8.05 0.52 -16.92
N LEU A 113 6.89 1.17 -17.01
CA LEU A 113 5.67 0.69 -16.36
C LEU A 113 5.23 -0.66 -16.93
N GLU A 114 5.30 -0.83 -18.25
CA GLU A 114 4.89 -2.03 -18.95
C GLU A 114 5.73 -3.24 -18.51
N GLN A 115 7.04 -3.06 -18.37
CA GLN A 115 7.94 -4.12 -17.91
C GLN A 115 7.69 -4.44 -16.43
N ALA A 116 7.49 -3.42 -15.58
CA ALA A 116 7.17 -3.65 -14.17
C ALA A 116 5.87 -4.47 -14.03
N VAL A 117 4.82 -4.09 -14.76
CA VAL A 117 3.52 -4.77 -14.75
C VAL A 117 3.64 -6.20 -15.28
N HIS A 118 4.26 -6.39 -16.44
CA HIS A 118 4.43 -7.72 -17.03
C HIS A 118 5.24 -8.66 -16.13
N ALA A 119 6.37 -8.18 -15.60
CA ALA A 119 7.20 -8.98 -14.70
C ALA A 119 6.50 -9.29 -13.36
N ALA A 120 5.57 -8.44 -12.90
CA ALA A 120 4.74 -8.75 -11.73
C ALA A 120 3.76 -9.91 -11.98
N GLU A 121 3.26 -10.10 -13.20
CA GLU A 121 2.31 -11.18 -13.54
C GLU A 121 2.95 -12.58 -13.49
N VAL A 122 4.25 -12.68 -13.70
CA VAL A 122 4.97 -13.97 -13.71
C VAL A 122 5.51 -14.38 -12.34
N VAL A 123 5.31 -13.58 -11.30
CA VAL A 123 5.66 -13.93 -9.92
C VAL A 123 4.71 -15.02 -9.40
N ARG A 124 5.25 -16.18 -9.00
CA ARG A 124 4.46 -17.32 -8.55
C ARG A 124 4.45 -17.42 -7.03
N VAL A 125 3.26 -17.52 -6.45
CA VAL A 125 3.08 -17.54 -5.00
C VAL A 125 2.17 -18.71 -4.59
N THR A 126 2.59 -19.46 -3.58
CA THR A 126 1.77 -20.48 -2.93
C THR A 126 1.47 -20.08 -1.49
N TYR A 127 0.29 -20.48 -1.00
CA TYR A 127 -0.22 -20.07 0.31
C TYR A 127 -0.57 -21.27 1.17
N ARG A 128 -0.39 -21.12 2.48
CA ARG A 128 -1.13 -21.88 3.50
C ARG A 128 -2.34 -21.04 3.87
N ASN A 129 -3.51 -21.44 3.40
CA ASN A 129 -4.76 -20.74 3.67
C ASN A 129 -5.19 -20.94 5.12
N GLU A 130 -5.64 -19.87 5.75
CA GLU A 130 -6.25 -19.87 7.08
C GLU A 130 -7.71 -19.37 6.95
N ALA A 131 -8.57 -19.72 7.91
CA ALA A 131 -9.94 -19.23 7.92
C ALA A 131 -9.93 -17.70 8.12
N ALA A 132 -10.59 -16.96 7.24
CA ALA A 132 -10.73 -15.51 7.37
C ALA A 132 -11.89 -15.19 8.33
N ALA A 133 -11.69 -14.22 9.22
CA ALA A 133 -12.77 -13.64 10.01
C ALA A 133 -13.52 -12.61 9.14
N THR A 134 -14.74 -12.94 8.73
CA THR A 134 -15.58 -12.07 7.88
C THR A 134 -16.85 -11.59 8.59
N ASP A 135 -17.08 -12.07 9.81
CA ASP A 135 -18.20 -11.68 10.65
C ASP A 135 -17.68 -10.90 11.86
N MET A 136 -18.17 -9.67 12.01
CA MET A 136 -17.78 -8.78 13.10
C MET A 136 -18.19 -9.33 14.48
N GLU A 137 -19.24 -10.14 14.56
CA GLU A 137 -19.67 -10.76 15.82
C GLU A 137 -18.87 -12.02 16.17
N SER A 138 -18.11 -12.56 15.20
CA SER A 138 -17.30 -13.78 15.40
C SER A 138 -15.94 -13.53 16.05
N VAL A 139 -15.61 -12.28 16.36
CA VAL A 139 -14.31 -11.86 16.91
C VAL A 139 -14.50 -11.12 18.22
N ASP A 140 -13.56 -11.32 19.15
CA ASP A 140 -13.56 -10.60 20.42
C ASP A 140 -13.44 -9.09 20.15
N PRO A 141 -14.34 -8.25 20.71
CA PRO A 141 -14.25 -6.82 20.56
C PRO A 141 -12.90 -6.31 21.09
N VAL A 142 -12.18 -5.57 20.25
CA VAL A 142 -10.98 -4.87 20.71
C VAL A 142 -11.43 -3.83 21.75
N GLN A 143 -10.99 -4.02 22.99
CA GLN A 143 -11.24 -3.06 24.04
C GLN A 143 -10.42 -1.78 23.77
N PRO A 144 -11.06 -0.61 23.62
CA PRO A 144 -10.33 0.65 23.52
C PRO A 144 -9.39 0.80 24.71
N THR A 145 -8.14 1.23 24.49
CA THR A 145 -7.09 1.27 25.51
C THR A 145 -7.37 2.25 26.66
N GLY A 146 -8.52 2.95 26.63
CA GLY A 146 -8.95 3.87 27.68
C GLY A 146 -8.04 5.09 27.87
N LYS A 147 -7.02 5.27 27.03
CA LYS A 147 -6.15 6.44 27.09
C LYS A 147 -6.87 7.62 26.44
N PRO A 148 -7.12 8.72 27.19
CA PRO A 148 -7.67 9.93 26.59
C PRO A 148 -6.73 10.39 25.48
N ALA A 149 -7.32 10.91 24.41
CA ALA A 149 -6.53 11.45 23.32
C ALA A 149 -5.71 12.64 23.82
N GLU A 150 -4.53 12.89 23.24
CA GLU A 150 -3.64 13.95 23.73
C GLU A 150 -4.31 15.34 23.76
N TRP A 151 -5.27 15.58 22.87
CA TRP A 151 -6.05 16.82 22.84
C TRP A 151 -7.13 16.92 23.94
N GLU A 152 -7.56 15.80 24.52
CA GLU A 152 -8.47 15.77 25.68
C GLU A 152 -7.73 16.09 26.98
N MET A 153 -6.45 15.72 27.07
CA MET A 153 -5.58 16.04 28.21
C MET A 153 -5.09 17.50 28.23
N ARG A 154 -5.25 18.22 27.11
CA ARG A 154 -4.83 19.64 26.96
C ARG A 154 -5.98 20.65 27.20
N ARG A 155 -7.16 20.20 27.61
CA ARG A 155 -8.27 21.07 28.05
C ARG A 155 -8.20 21.39 29.53
#